data_AF-A0A954WXB3-F1
#
_entry.id   AF-A0A954WXB3-F1
#
_cell.length_a   1.000
_cell.length_b   1.000
_cell.length_c   1.000
_cell.angle_alpha   90.00
_cell.angle_beta   90.00
_cell.angle_gamma   90.00
#
_symmetry.space_group_name_H-M   'P 1'
#
loop_
_entity.id
_entity.type
_entity.pdbx_description
1 polymer ?
#
loop_
_entity_poly.entity_id
_entity_poly.type
_entity_poly.pdbx_seq_one_letter_code
_entity_poly.pdbx_strand_id
1 'polypeptide(L)'
;FSEFWIIDHSTTTEEAASHSGGKHGNGGDLLYRWGNPQAYRNGSNVDRRLYQQHNAHWIPDGLPGSGNVLVFNNGGQRQDGKYSSVDEIVLPVKDDGSYEREEYVAFGPERATWSYTAEEKTTFFSHFISGAHRLPNGNTFICSGAQGIVFEVTPEGKTVWQYKHPSPPGDSGPGVTGTFQPFPMPRTGEILPEFVRGPLQLSDEQKESLDELQKEVDGKLDEILTEAQQKQLADMAEAGRNMFGRGGPPGPGGPPGPGPGRPGPGGPPDFARGPGPGGPPPPNRGPGRDQDRGGRDGGRRGPPGLFRSTRYAAGYSAFDGKTLTPGEKLATLIAGPDRPE
;
A
#
# COMPACT_ATOMS: atom_id res chain seq x y z
N PHE A 1 -2.83 -8.04 -7.19
CA PHE A 1 -1.81 -8.95 -7.77
C PHE A 1 -1.07 -9.77 -6.72
N SER A 2 -0.76 -9.20 -5.54
CA SER A 2 -0.01 -9.89 -4.47
C SER A 2 1.36 -10.35 -4.95
N GLU A 3 2.09 -9.39 -5.54
CA GLU A 3 3.44 -9.56 -6.04
C GLU A 3 4.23 -8.28 -5.77
N PHE A 4 5.53 -8.40 -5.51
CA PHE A 4 6.43 -7.27 -5.71
C PHE A 4 7.07 -7.36 -7.10
N TRP A 5 7.41 -6.20 -7.65
CA TRP A 5 7.95 -6.07 -9.00
C TRP A 5 9.27 -5.31 -8.97
N ILE A 6 10.16 -5.61 -9.91
CA ILE A 6 11.39 -4.87 -10.17
C ILE A 6 11.30 -4.31 -11.58
N ILE A 7 11.59 -3.01 -11.69
CA ILE A 7 11.60 -2.26 -12.94
C ILE A 7 12.94 -1.57 -13.12
N ASP A 8 13.31 -1.31 -14.37
CA ASP A 8 14.47 -0.49 -14.69
C ASP A 8 14.10 1.00 -14.52
N HIS A 9 14.85 1.71 -13.69
CA HIS A 9 14.67 3.15 -13.48
C HIS A 9 15.53 4.02 -14.40
N SER A 10 16.33 3.41 -15.28
CA SER A 10 17.16 4.13 -16.25
C SER A 10 16.45 4.46 -17.56
N THR A 11 15.21 3.98 -17.74
CA THR A 11 14.44 4.11 -18.98
C THR A 11 13.82 5.50 -19.12
N THR A 12 13.90 6.09 -20.32
CA THR A 12 13.10 7.28 -20.66
C THR A 12 11.65 6.93 -20.97
N THR A 13 10.79 7.94 -21.13
CA THR A 13 9.39 7.74 -21.55
C THR A 13 9.30 7.10 -22.94
N GLU A 14 10.19 7.47 -23.86
CA GLU A 14 10.24 6.93 -25.21
C GLU A 14 10.66 5.46 -25.21
N GLU A 15 11.69 5.12 -24.42
CA GLU A 15 12.12 3.74 -24.22
C GLU A 15 10.99 2.91 -23.59
N ALA A 16 10.34 3.45 -22.55
CA ALA A 16 9.18 2.87 -21.88
C ALA A 16 8.03 2.54 -22.85
N ALA A 17 7.74 3.44 -23.79
CA ALA A 17 6.69 3.26 -24.79
C ALA A 17 7.07 2.23 -25.88
N SER A 18 8.37 1.95 -26.04
CA SER A 18 8.89 1.07 -27.08
C SER A 18 9.18 -0.36 -26.61
N HIS A 19 9.11 -0.63 -25.30
CA HIS A 19 9.52 -1.92 -24.70
C HIS A 19 10.99 -2.28 -24.96
N SER A 20 11.82 -1.29 -25.30
CA SER A 20 13.24 -1.46 -25.62
C SER A 20 14.04 -0.28 -25.07
N GLY A 21 15.30 -0.52 -24.68
CA GLY A 21 16.19 0.49 -24.11
C GLY A 21 16.28 0.43 -22.58
N GLY A 22 16.91 1.43 -21.98
CA GLY A 22 17.37 1.38 -20.59
C GLY A 22 18.57 0.42 -20.39
N LYS A 23 19.12 0.40 -19.18
CA LYS A 23 20.30 -0.39 -18.80
C LYS A 23 20.10 -1.89 -19.03
N HIS A 24 18.87 -2.38 -18.90
CA HIS A 24 18.54 -3.80 -19.07
C HIS A 24 17.80 -4.09 -20.39
N GLY A 25 17.67 -3.10 -21.28
CA GLY A 25 17.12 -3.29 -22.63
C GLY A 25 15.60 -3.53 -22.70
N ASN A 26 14.89 -3.47 -21.58
CA ASN A 26 13.47 -3.84 -21.47
C ASN A 26 12.51 -2.64 -21.53
N GLY A 27 13.01 -1.40 -21.74
CA GLY A 27 12.18 -0.21 -21.98
C GLY A 27 10.92 -0.15 -21.12
N GLY A 28 11.08 -0.12 -19.79
CA GLY A 28 9.98 0.02 -18.83
C GLY A 28 9.23 -1.27 -18.47
N ASP A 29 9.46 -2.38 -19.17
CA ASP A 29 8.88 -3.67 -18.81
C ASP A 29 9.41 -4.18 -17.46
N LEU A 30 8.64 -5.07 -16.83
CA LEU A 30 9.01 -5.69 -15.56
C LEU A 30 10.24 -6.59 -15.77
N LEU A 31 11.33 -6.30 -15.05
CA LEU A 31 12.53 -7.14 -15.02
C LEU A 31 12.29 -8.42 -14.22
N TYR A 32 11.48 -8.31 -13.16
CA TYR A 32 11.18 -9.40 -12.25
C TYR A 32 9.87 -9.17 -11.51
N ARG A 33 9.20 -10.25 -11.14
CA ARG A 33 7.99 -10.24 -10.31
C ARG A 33 7.96 -11.48 -9.43
N TRP A 34 7.45 -11.39 -8.21
CA TRP A 34 7.39 -12.56 -7.32
C TRP A 34 6.22 -12.49 -6.36
N GLY A 35 5.63 -13.64 -6.05
CA GLY A 35 4.64 -13.79 -4.99
C GLY A 35 3.33 -14.48 -5.40
N ASN A 36 2.92 -14.42 -6.67
CA ASN A 36 1.67 -15.01 -7.15
C ASN A 36 1.83 -15.64 -8.54
N PRO A 37 2.26 -16.93 -8.61
CA PRO A 37 2.43 -17.65 -9.86
C PRO A 37 1.19 -17.63 -10.77
N GLN A 38 -0.03 -17.59 -10.22
CA GLN A 38 -1.26 -17.56 -11.03
C GLN A 38 -1.34 -16.34 -11.96
N ALA A 39 -0.68 -15.24 -11.61
CA ALA A 39 -0.63 -14.06 -12.47
C ALA A 39 0.31 -14.26 -13.69
N TYR A 40 0.98 -15.40 -13.80
CA TYR A 40 1.70 -15.90 -14.99
C TYR A 40 0.88 -16.93 -15.77
N ARG A 41 -0.36 -17.24 -15.34
CA ARG A 41 -1.10 -18.45 -15.76
C ARG A 41 -0.35 -19.74 -15.40
N ASN A 42 0.39 -19.72 -14.30
CA ASN A 42 1.19 -20.83 -13.79
C ASN A 42 0.80 -21.13 -12.33
N GLY A 43 0.82 -22.39 -11.90
CA GLY A 43 0.45 -22.78 -10.54
C GLY A 43 -1.00 -22.45 -10.15
N SER A 44 -1.28 -22.51 -8.85
CA SER A 44 -2.61 -22.37 -8.25
C SER A 44 -2.56 -21.54 -6.95
N ASN A 45 -3.62 -21.56 -6.14
CA ASN A 45 -3.63 -20.86 -4.86
C ASN A 45 -2.62 -21.41 -3.85
N VAL A 46 -2.24 -22.69 -3.97
CA VAL A 46 -1.23 -23.30 -3.08
C VAL A 46 0.18 -22.80 -3.38
N ASP A 47 0.40 -22.22 -4.55
CA ASP A 47 1.69 -21.70 -5.01
C ASP A 47 1.87 -20.21 -4.70
N ARG A 48 0.79 -19.54 -4.29
CA ARG A 48 0.86 -18.14 -3.85
C ARG A 48 1.70 -18.04 -2.57
N ARG A 49 2.52 -17.00 -2.50
CA ARG A 49 3.39 -16.71 -1.35
C ARG A 49 3.05 -15.37 -0.71
N LEU A 50 2.71 -14.37 -1.52
CA LEU A 50 2.36 -13.04 -1.02
C LEU A 50 0.85 -12.80 -1.00
N TYR A 51 0.42 -11.99 -0.05
CA TYR A 51 -0.97 -11.63 0.17
C TYR A 51 -1.05 -10.18 0.64
N GLN A 52 -1.24 -9.25 -0.32
CA GLN A 52 -1.36 -7.80 -0.06
C GLN A 52 -0.14 -7.19 0.65
N GLN A 53 1.06 -7.61 0.25
CA GLN A 53 2.31 -7.23 0.90
C GLN A 53 2.60 -5.72 0.87
N HIS A 54 3.44 -5.27 1.80
CA HIS A 54 3.95 -3.92 1.92
C HIS A 54 5.47 -3.91 2.10
N ASN A 55 6.07 -2.76 1.78
CA ASN A 55 7.47 -2.46 2.10
C ASN A 55 8.48 -3.50 1.57
N ALA A 56 8.26 -4.02 0.36
CA ALA A 56 9.30 -4.76 -0.34
C ALA A 56 10.50 -3.83 -0.62
N HIS A 57 11.69 -4.22 -0.16
CA HIS A 57 12.92 -3.47 -0.39
C HIS A 57 14.13 -4.39 -0.31
N TRP A 58 15.22 -3.98 -0.95
CA TRP A 58 16.51 -4.64 -0.81
C TRP A 58 17.05 -4.46 0.61
N ILE A 59 17.63 -5.51 1.16
CA ILE A 59 18.49 -5.41 2.33
C ILE A 59 19.77 -4.66 1.90
N PRO A 60 20.07 -3.50 2.51
CA PRO A 60 21.22 -2.69 2.13
C PRO A 60 22.58 -3.39 2.32
N ASP A 61 23.57 -2.89 1.59
CA ASP A 61 24.97 -3.30 1.74
C ASP A 61 25.47 -3.17 3.18
N GLY A 62 26.31 -4.13 3.59
CA GLY A 62 26.86 -4.19 4.94
C GLY A 62 25.93 -4.78 6.00
N LEU A 63 24.71 -5.21 5.64
CA LEU A 63 23.81 -5.93 6.53
C LEU A 63 23.75 -7.44 6.18
N PRO A 64 23.48 -8.33 7.16
CA PRO A 64 23.27 -9.75 6.89
C PRO A 64 22.11 -9.98 5.92
N GLY A 65 22.36 -10.64 4.79
CA GLY A 65 21.39 -10.79 3.70
C GLY A 65 21.39 -9.63 2.69
N SER A 66 22.41 -8.77 2.69
CA SER A 66 22.62 -7.73 1.67
C SER A 66 22.38 -8.27 0.26
N GLY A 67 21.60 -7.53 -0.53
CA GLY A 67 21.19 -7.93 -1.87
C GLY A 67 19.96 -8.84 -1.93
N ASN A 68 19.46 -9.36 -0.81
CA ASN A 68 18.17 -10.04 -0.75
C ASN A 68 17.03 -9.01 -0.67
N VAL A 69 15.80 -9.45 -0.96
CA VAL A 69 14.59 -8.63 -0.76
C VAL A 69 13.94 -9.01 0.56
N LEU A 70 13.64 -8.01 1.40
CA LEU A 70 12.81 -8.17 2.58
C LEU A 70 11.43 -7.56 2.31
N VAL A 71 10.37 -8.25 2.72
CA VAL A 71 8.98 -7.82 2.49
C VAL A 71 8.09 -8.14 3.69
N PHE A 72 7.19 -7.22 4.01
CA PHE A 72 6.13 -7.48 4.99
C PHE A 72 4.89 -8.02 4.27
N ASN A 73 4.48 -9.24 4.58
CA ASN A 73 3.38 -9.92 3.92
C ASN A 73 2.13 -9.86 4.80
N ASN A 74 1.21 -8.96 4.48
CA ASN A 74 0.06 -8.64 5.32
C ASN A 74 -0.85 -9.84 5.58
N GLY A 75 -1.07 -10.72 4.59
CA GLY A 75 -1.72 -12.02 4.80
C GLY A 75 -3.24 -12.05 4.78
N GLY A 76 -3.90 -10.96 4.38
CA GLY A 76 -5.37 -10.80 4.52
C GLY A 76 -6.23 -11.83 3.76
N GLN A 77 -5.68 -12.45 2.70
CA GLN A 77 -6.35 -13.39 1.81
C GLN A 77 -5.70 -14.79 1.81
N ARG A 78 -4.95 -15.12 2.87
CA ARG A 78 -4.39 -16.46 3.08
C ARG A 78 -5.50 -17.48 3.30
N GLN A 79 -5.31 -18.69 2.76
CA GLN A 79 -6.30 -19.78 2.92
C GLN A 79 -6.18 -20.47 4.28
N ASP A 80 -5.00 -20.44 4.89
CA ASP A 80 -4.67 -21.06 6.17
C ASP A 80 -4.83 -20.09 7.37
N GLY A 81 -5.62 -19.04 7.19
CA GLY A 81 -5.95 -18.05 8.23
C GLY A 81 -5.26 -16.70 8.02
N LYS A 82 -5.82 -15.66 8.66
CA LYS A 82 -5.33 -14.28 8.54
C LYS A 82 -4.18 -14.03 9.50
N TYR A 83 -2.97 -13.96 8.97
CA TYR A 83 -1.78 -13.64 9.73
C TYR A 83 -0.70 -13.01 8.86
N SER A 84 0.13 -12.15 9.47
CA SER A 84 1.24 -11.52 8.77
C SER A 84 2.51 -12.36 8.88
N SER A 85 3.40 -12.19 7.91
CA SER A 85 4.78 -12.68 7.97
C SER A 85 5.74 -11.61 7.49
N VAL A 86 7.02 -11.76 7.83
CA VAL A 86 8.12 -11.05 7.18
C VAL A 86 8.92 -12.08 6.41
N ASP A 87 9.07 -11.87 5.12
CA ASP A 87 9.69 -12.83 4.22
C ASP A 87 10.97 -12.24 3.62
N GLU A 88 12.06 -13.01 3.61
CA GLU A 88 13.32 -12.68 2.94
C GLU A 88 13.48 -13.56 1.68
N ILE A 89 13.79 -12.95 0.56
CA ILE A 89 13.86 -13.59 -0.75
C ILE A 89 15.23 -13.37 -1.35
N VAL A 90 15.95 -14.46 -1.63
CA VAL A 90 17.14 -14.44 -2.50
C VAL A 90 16.64 -14.45 -3.94
N LEU A 91 16.99 -13.43 -4.71
CA LEU A 91 16.56 -13.36 -6.11
C LEU A 91 17.49 -14.19 -6.99
N PRO A 92 16.97 -14.80 -8.08
CA PRO A 92 17.78 -15.60 -9.00
C PRO A 92 18.53 -14.70 -10.00
N VAL A 93 19.36 -13.78 -9.49
CA VAL A 93 20.09 -12.81 -10.33
C VAL A 93 21.29 -13.51 -10.98
N LYS A 94 21.45 -13.34 -12.30
CA LYS A 94 22.60 -13.80 -13.08
C LYS A 94 23.72 -12.78 -13.07
N ASP A 95 24.91 -13.18 -13.52
CA ASP A 95 26.10 -12.32 -13.60
C ASP A 95 25.89 -11.05 -14.46
N ASP A 96 25.00 -11.11 -15.45
CA ASP A 96 24.64 -9.98 -16.32
C ASP A 96 23.56 -9.05 -15.71
N GLY A 97 23.09 -9.33 -14.50
CA GLY A 97 22.04 -8.59 -13.81
C GLY A 97 20.62 -8.94 -14.23
N SER A 98 20.44 -9.86 -15.18
CA SER A 98 19.12 -10.42 -15.51
C SER A 98 18.68 -11.47 -14.47
N TYR A 99 17.41 -11.85 -14.50
CA TYR A 99 16.85 -12.83 -13.56
C TYR A 99 16.63 -14.16 -14.27
N GLU A 100 17.11 -15.24 -13.67
CA GLU A 100 16.89 -16.59 -14.19
C GLU A 100 15.42 -16.99 -14.10
N ARG A 101 14.93 -17.54 -15.22
CA ARG A 101 13.57 -18.00 -15.40
C ARG A 101 13.49 -18.92 -16.60
N GLU A 102 12.80 -20.03 -16.42
CA GLU A 102 12.39 -20.91 -17.52
C GLU A 102 11.20 -20.32 -18.27
N GLU A 103 11.16 -20.55 -19.58
CA GLU A 103 10.07 -20.08 -20.43
C GLU A 103 8.72 -20.64 -19.92
N TYR A 104 7.68 -19.81 -19.90
CA TYR A 104 6.33 -20.15 -19.40
C TYR A 104 6.21 -20.53 -17.91
N VAL A 105 7.30 -20.50 -17.14
CA VAL A 105 7.28 -20.71 -15.68
C VAL A 105 7.25 -19.36 -14.96
N ALA A 106 6.74 -19.30 -13.73
CA ALA A 106 6.85 -18.09 -12.91
C ALA A 106 8.30 -17.90 -12.44
N PHE A 107 8.72 -16.66 -12.14
CA PHE A 107 10.03 -16.43 -11.52
C PHE A 107 10.11 -17.11 -10.14
N GLY A 108 11.24 -17.76 -9.89
CA GLY A 108 11.61 -18.27 -8.56
C GLY A 108 12.11 -17.15 -7.63
N PRO A 109 12.46 -17.48 -6.37
CA PRO A 109 12.45 -18.82 -5.80
C PRO A 109 11.03 -19.30 -5.47
N GLU A 110 10.82 -20.61 -5.34
CA GLU A 110 9.49 -21.15 -4.98
C GLU A 110 9.04 -20.74 -3.57
N ARG A 111 10.00 -20.43 -2.67
CA ARG A 111 9.77 -20.05 -1.27
C ARG A 111 10.77 -18.99 -0.84
N ALA A 112 10.39 -18.22 0.18
CA ALA A 112 11.30 -17.33 0.87
C ALA A 112 12.45 -18.14 1.51
N THR A 113 13.66 -17.57 1.55
CA THR A 113 14.82 -18.20 2.21
C THR A 113 14.68 -18.16 3.72
N TRP A 114 14.01 -17.13 4.23
CA TRP A 114 13.66 -16.96 5.63
C TRP A 114 12.28 -16.36 5.72
N SER A 115 11.51 -16.78 6.71
CA SER A 115 10.18 -16.22 7.00
C SER A 115 9.97 -16.21 8.50
N TYR A 116 9.47 -15.10 9.01
CA TYR A 116 9.03 -14.98 10.39
C TYR A 116 7.52 -14.79 10.45
N THR A 117 6.90 -15.61 11.30
CA THR A 117 5.57 -15.38 11.86
C THR A 117 5.65 -15.62 13.36
N ALA A 118 4.77 -14.98 14.13
CA ALA A 118 4.70 -15.18 15.57
C ALA A 118 4.11 -16.56 15.86
N GLU A 119 4.49 -17.15 16.99
CA GLU A 119 3.92 -18.41 17.47
C GLU A 119 2.39 -18.32 17.51
N GLU A 120 1.88 -17.29 18.18
CA GLU A 120 0.49 -16.86 18.07
C GLU A 120 0.31 -15.96 16.84
N LYS A 121 0.02 -16.59 15.69
CA LYS A 121 -0.01 -15.97 14.35
C LYS A 121 -0.80 -14.65 14.24
N THR A 122 -1.83 -14.46 15.05
CA THR A 122 -2.69 -13.26 15.03
C THR A 122 -2.08 -12.06 15.76
N THR A 123 -1.03 -12.26 16.57
CA THR A 123 -0.45 -11.27 17.49
C THR A 123 -0.03 -9.96 16.83
N PHE A 124 0.49 -10.04 15.60
CA PHE A 124 0.92 -8.86 14.84
C PHE A 124 0.26 -8.77 13.46
N PHE A 125 -0.87 -9.45 13.26
CA PHE A 125 -1.59 -9.40 11.99
C PHE A 125 -2.00 -7.96 11.64
N SER A 126 -1.47 -7.46 10.53
CA SER A 126 -1.80 -6.15 9.97
C SER A 126 -2.37 -6.33 8.57
N HIS A 127 -3.64 -5.96 8.38
CA HIS A 127 -4.34 -6.13 7.09
C HIS A 127 -3.97 -5.06 6.04
N PHE A 128 -3.27 -3.99 6.45
CA PHE A 128 -2.77 -2.91 5.61
C PHE A 128 -1.50 -2.33 6.23
N ILE A 129 -0.74 -1.50 5.48
CA ILE A 129 0.52 -0.86 5.91
C ILE A 129 1.53 -1.86 6.50
N SER A 130 2.51 -1.39 7.28
CA SER A 130 3.58 -2.18 7.93
C SER A 130 4.86 -2.31 7.11
N GLY A 131 5.93 -2.74 7.81
CA GLY A 131 7.25 -2.90 7.23
C GLY A 131 8.19 -3.64 8.17
N ALA A 132 9.36 -3.98 7.66
CA ALA A 132 10.41 -4.64 8.40
C ALA A 132 11.78 -4.15 7.93
N HIS A 133 12.81 -4.22 8.76
CA HIS A 133 14.18 -3.86 8.40
C HIS A 133 15.16 -4.80 9.08
N ARG A 134 16.11 -5.31 8.31
CA ARG A 134 17.26 -6.04 8.85
C ARG A 134 18.19 -5.07 9.57
N LEU A 135 18.76 -5.50 10.69
CA LEU A 135 19.69 -4.71 11.51
C LEU A 135 21.13 -5.26 11.38
N PRO A 136 22.16 -4.46 11.72
CA PRO A 136 23.57 -4.88 11.63
C PRO A 136 23.92 -6.11 12.47
N ASN A 137 23.20 -6.36 13.58
CA ASN A 137 23.38 -7.53 14.43
C ASN A 137 22.71 -8.80 13.87
N GLY A 138 22.07 -8.73 12.70
CA GLY A 138 21.32 -9.84 12.09
C GLY A 138 19.86 -9.92 12.51
N ASN A 139 19.44 -9.19 13.54
CA ASN A 139 18.05 -9.16 13.96
C ASN A 139 17.18 -8.42 12.94
N THR A 140 15.87 -8.67 12.97
CA THR A 140 14.90 -7.99 12.12
C THR A 140 13.97 -7.14 12.98
N PHE A 141 13.95 -5.83 12.72
CA PHE A 141 13.05 -4.85 13.31
C PHE A 141 11.75 -4.81 12.52
N ILE A 142 10.61 -4.97 13.17
CA ILE A 142 9.31 -5.16 12.52
C ILE A 142 8.32 -4.14 13.07
N CYS A 143 7.61 -3.45 12.17
CA CYS A 143 6.54 -2.51 12.48
C CYS A 143 5.21 -3.05 11.97
N SER A 144 4.33 -3.52 12.86
CA SER A 144 2.94 -3.87 12.55
C SER A 144 2.06 -2.64 12.75
N GLY A 145 1.70 -2.00 11.63
CA GLY A 145 1.04 -0.70 11.63
C GLY A 145 -0.40 -0.74 12.16
N ALA A 146 -1.21 -1.71 11.74
CA ALA A 146 -2.61 -1.79 12.19
C ALA A 146 -2.73 -2.11 13.69
N GLN A 147 -1.76 -2.83 14.25
CA GLN A 147 -1.75 -3.17 15.68
C GLN A 147 -1.02 -2.12 16.53
N GLY A 148 -0.28 -1.19 15.91
CA GLY A 148 0.59 -0.27 16.62
C GLY A 148 1.70 -0.98 17.39
N ILE A 149 2.19 -2.12 16.88
CA ILE A 149 3.23 -2.93 17.54
C ILE A 149 4.54 -2.76 16.77
N VAL A 150 5.62 -2.52 17.51
CA VAL A 150 6.99 -2.49 16.99
C VAL A 150 7.82 -3.45 17.82
N PHE A 151 8.60 -4.32 17.18
CA PHE A 151 9.37 -5.34 17.88
C PHE A 151 10.59 -5.76 17.08
N GLU A 152 11.52 -6.44 17.75
CA GLU A 152 12.74 -6.96 17.14
C GLU A 152 12.83 -8.47 17.36
N VAL A 153 13.19 -9.22 16.32
CA VAL A 153 13.37 -10.67 16.36
C VAL A 153 14.79 -11.07 15.96
N THR A 154 15.33 -12.11 16.59
CA THR A 154 16.60 -12.72 16.17
C THR A 154 16.45 -13.47 14.83
N PRO A 155 17.54 -13.86 14.16
CA PRO A 155 17.47 -14.72 12.97
C PRO A 155 16.69 -16.02 13.20
N GLU A 156 16.71 -16.54 14.42
CA GLU A 156 15.97 -17.74 14.84
C GLU A 156 14.49 -17.46 15.17
N GLY A 157 14.03 -16.22 15.02
CA GLY A 157 12.66 -15.81 15.26
C GLY A 157 12.30 -15.56 16.73
N LYS A 158 13.29 -15.39 17.62
CA LYS A 158 13.02 -15.06 19.03
C LYS A 158 12.80 -13.57 19.19
N THR A 159 11.70 -13.15 19.81
CA THR A 159 11.46 -11.75 20.15
C THR A 159 12.46 -11.28 21.21
N VAL A 160 13.20 -10.22 20.90
CA VAL A 160 14.18 -9.60 21.81
C VAL A 160 13.50 -8.57 22.70
N TRP A 161 12.69 -7.71 22.09
CA TRP A 161 11.88 -6.72 22.78
C TRP A 161 10.65 -6.38 21.93
N GLN A 162 9.62 -5.83 22.57
CA GLN A 162 8.40 -5.37 21.92
C GLN A 162 7.89 -4.10 22.59
N TYR A 163 7.41 -3.18 21.77
CA TYR A 163 6.65 -2.01 22.16
C TYR A 163 5.26 -2.05 21.50
N LYS A 164 4.22 -1.85 22.30
CA LYS A 164 2.86 -1.68 21.80
C LYS A 164 2.39 -0.27 22.14
N HIS A 165 1.98 0.47 21.12
CA HIS A 165 1.39 1.79 21.30
C HIS A 165 0.17 1.70 22.23
N PRO A 166 0.04 2.59 23.24
CA PRO A 166 -0.95 2.46 24.29
C PRO A 166 -2.39 2.72 23.82
N SER A 167 -2.59 3.49 22.75
CA SER A 167 -3.93 3.73 22.22
C SER A 167 -4.49 2.50 21.49
N PRO A 168 -5.79 2.19 21.66
CA PRO A 168 -6.45 1.12 20.93
C PRO A 168 -6.21 1.22 19.41
N PRO A 169 -6.15 0.09 18.69
CA PRO A 169 -6.20 0.10 17.23
C PRO A 169 -7.42 0.90 16.75
N GLY A 170 -7.19 2.04 16.11
CA GLY A 170 -8.24 2.95 15.64
C GLY A 170 -8.53 4.17 16.53
N ASP A 171 -7.95 4.25 17.73
CA ASP A 171 -8.05 5.41 18.60
C ASP A 171 -6.82 6.29 18.43
N SER A 172 -6.74 6.95 17.28
CA SER A 172 -5.80 8.05 17.09
C SER A 172 -6.28 9.21 17.96
N GLY A 173 -5.66 9.34 19.14
CA GLY A 173 -5.76 10.54 19.97
C GLY A 173 -5.50 11.81 19.14
N PRO A 174 -5.93 12.98 19.63
CA PRO A 174 -5.95 14.21 18.85
C PRO A 174 -4.52 14.59 18.43
N GLY A 175 -4.16 14.33 17.17
CA GLY A 175 -2.89 14.79 16.58
C GLY A 175 -2.08 13.80 15.75
N VAL A 176 -2.44 12.51 15.67
CA VAL A 176 -1.71 11.55 14.80
C VAL A 176 -2.70 10.68 14.02
N THR A 177 -3.35 11.27 13.02
CA THR A 177 -4.22 10.58 12.06
C THR A 177 -3.38 9.83 11.01
N GLY A 178 -2.84 8.68 11.41
CA GLY A 178 -2.33 7.65 10.48
C GLY A 178 -3.39 6.62 10.09
N THR A 179 -4.57 6.67 10.70
CA THR A 179 -5.78 6.08 10.13
C THR A 179 -6.20 6.99 8.99
N PHE A 180 -6.37 6.44 7.79
CA PHE A 180 -7.20 7.08 6.77
C PHE A 180 -8.63 7.01 7.33
N GLN A 181 -8.95 7.88 8.31
CA GLN A 181 -10.32 8.34 8.43
C GLN A 181 -10.67 8.79 7.02
N PRO A 182 -11.77 8.31 6.41
CA PRO A 182 -12.25 8.92 5.20
C PRO A 182 -12.29 10.40 5.53
N PHE A 183 -11.54 11.21 4.77
CA PHE A 183 -11.73 12.65 4.81
C PHE A 183 -13.25 12.85 4.85
N PRO A 184 -13.82 13.45 5.90
CA PRO A 184 -15.25 13.63 5.96
C PRO A 184 -15.62 14.29 4.65
N MET A 185 -16.31 13.54 3.80
CA MET A 185 -16.54 13.97 2.43
C MET A 185 -17.31 15.29 2.57
N PRO A 186 -16.80 16.39 2.00
CA PRO A 186 -17.48 17.66 2.13
C PRO A 186 -18.89 17.49 1.61
N ARG A 187 -19.87 18.06 2.32
CA ARG A 187 -21.25 17.97 1.85
C ARG A 187 -21.35 18.69 0.51
N THR A 188 -22.20 18.19 -0.38
CA THR A 188 -22.50 18.91 -1.63
C THR A 188 -23.00 20.31 -1.26
N GLY A 189 -22.35 21.34 -1.78
CA GLY A 189 -22.65 22.74 -1.44
C GLY A 189 -21.85 23.33 -0.28
N GLU A 190 -20.98 22.57 0.38
CA GLU A 190 -20.11 23.12 1.43
C GLU A 190 -19.06 24.07 0.85
N ILE A 191 -19.09 25.32 1.29
CA ILE A 191 -18.24 26.39 0.74
C ILE A 191 -16.81 26.25 1.22
N LEU A 192 -16.62 25.95 2.50
CA LEU A 192 -15.31 25.76 3.10
C LEU A 192 -15.38 24.66 4.15
N PRO A 193 -14.90 23.44 3.85
CA PRO A 193 -14.97 22.32 4.76
C PRO A 193 -14.19 22.53 6.06
N GLU A 194 -14.63 21.93 7.15
CA GLU A 194 -13.99 22.08 8.48
C GLU A 194 -12.50 21.69 8.49
N PHE A 195 -12.11 20.66 7.72
CA PHE A 195 -10.70 20.27 7.60
C PHE A 195 -9.83 21.33 6.92
N VAL A 196 -10.43 22.27 6.17
CA VAL A 196 -9.76 23.43 5.58
C VAL A 196 -9.83 24.65 6.53
N ARG A 197 -10.93 24.81 7.29
CA ARG A 197 -11.10 25.90 8.26
C ARG A 197 -10.07 25.82 9.41
N GLY A 198 -9.79 24.62 9.93
CA GLY A 198 -8.87 24.42 11.05
C GLY A 198 -7.45 24.99 10.84
N PRO A 199 -6.77 24.67 9.73
CA PRO A 199 -5.44 25.21 9.43
C PRO A 199 -5.38 26.73 9.17
N LEU A 200 -6.50 27.35 8.77
CA LEU A 200 -6.55 28.76 8.39
C LEU A 200 -6.62 29.72 9.58
N GLN A 201 -6.84 29.21 10.80
CA GLN A 201 -6.88 30.02 12.03
C GLN A 201 -7.84 31.23 11.92
N LEU A 202 -9.05 30.98 11.42
CA LEU A 202 -10.07 32.00 11.17
C LEU A 202 -10.51 32.72 12.46
N SER A 203 -10.77 34.02 12.39
CA SER A 203 -11.41 34.79 13.46
C SER A 203 -12.88 34.40 13.63
N ASP A 204 -13.50 34.80 14.73
CA ASP A 204 -14.90 34.49 14.98
C ASP A 204 -15.83 35.20 13.98
N GLU A 205 -15.49 36.41 13.55
CA GLU A 205 -16.22 37.15 12.50
C GLU A 205 -16.10 36.47 11.13
N GLN A 206 -14.93 35.88 10.82
CA GLN A 206 -14.73 35.13 9.59
C GLN A 206 -15.53 33.82 9.57
N LYS A 207 -15.62 33.14 10.72
CA LYS A 207 -16.47 31.93 10.86
C LYS A 207 -17.94 32.28 10.69
N GLU A 208 -18.40 33.36 11.33
CA GLU A 208 -19.77 33.85 11.22
C GLU A 208 -20.13 34.19 9.77
N SER A 209 -19.26 34.92 9.07
CA SER A 209 -19.45 35.25 7.65
C SER A 209 -19.52 34.02 6.75
N LEU A 210 -18.72 32.99 7.02
CA LEU A 210 -18.75 31.72 6.28
C LEU A 210 -20.02 30.93 6.54
N ASP A 211 -20.54 30.95 7.76
CA ASP A 211 -21.78 30.26 8.12
C ASP A 211 -23.01 30.96 7.54
N GLU A 212 -23.00 32.29 7.43
CA GLU A 212 -24.02 33.06 6.70
C GLU A 212 -24.01 32.74 5.21
N LEU A 213 -22.83 32.77 4.58
CA LEU A 213 -22.68 32.45 3.16
C LEU A 213 -23.10 31.00 2.87
N GLN A 214 -22.81 30.08 3.80
CA GLN A 214 -23.24 28.70 3.69
C GLN A 214 -24.77 28.56 3.70
N LYS A 215 -25.49 29.32 4.54
CA LYS A 215 -26.96 29.33 4.54
C LYS A 215 -27.53 29.85 3.22
N GLU A 216 -26.90 30.85 2.61
CA GLU A 216 -27.32 31.37 1.31
C GLU A 216 -27.16 30.32 0.20
N VAL A 217 -26.04 29.60 0.20
CA VAL A 217 -25.78 28.51 -0.75
C VAL A 217 -26.74 27.34 -0.53
N ASP A 218 -26.99 26.96 0.73
CA ASP A 218 -27.96 25.90 1.06
C ASP A 218 -29.36 26.26 0.54
N GLY A 219 -29.83 27.50 0.77
CA GLY A 219 -31.11 27.97 0.26
C GLY A 219 -31.20 27.97 -1.27
N LYS A 220 -30.15 28.40 -1.97
CA LYS A 220 -30.11 28.34 -3.44
C LYS A 220 -30.10 26.92 -3.98
N LEU A 221 -29.43 25.99 -3.30
CA LEU A 221 -29.44 24.59 -3.69
C LEU A 221 -30.82 23.97 -3.52
N ASP A 222 -31.56 24.36 -2.48
CA ASP A 222 -32.94 23.90 -2.27
C ASP A 222 -33.92 24.41 -3.34
N GLU A 223 -33.67 25.59 -3.93
CA GLU A 223 -34.46 26.09 -5.05
C GLU A 223 -34.12 25.42 -6.40
N ILE A 224 -32.86 24.99 -6.57
CA ILE A 224 -32.38 24.39 -7.82
C ILE A 224 -32.71 22.90 -7.91
N LEU A 225 -32.66 22.19 -6.78
CA LEU A 225 -32.81 20.74 -6.74
C LEU A 225 -34.27 20.34 -6.50
N THR A 226 -34.70 19.30 -7.22
CA THR A 226 -35.99 18.65 -6.93
C THR A 226 -35.91 17.85 -5.63
N GLU A 227 -37.07 17.62 -4.98
CA GLU A 227 -37.16 16.78 -3.77
C GLU A 227 -36.52 15.39 -3.96
N ALA A 228 -36.67 14.80 -5.16
CA ALA A 228 -36.06 13.52 -5.49
C ALA A 228 -34.52 13.58 -5.54
N GLN A 229 -33.96 14.68 -6.04
CA GLN A 229 -32.50 14.89 -6.11
C GLN A 229 -31.90 15.20 -4.74
N GLN A 230 -32.61 15.98 -3.92
CA GLN A 230 -32.23 16.22 -2.52
C GLN A 230 -32.19 14.90 -1.73
N LYS A 231 -33.21 14.06 -1.90
CA LYS A 231 -33.27 12.73 -1.29
C LYS A 231 -32.11 11.84 -1.76
N GLN A 232 -31.83 11.82 -3.06
CA GLN A 232 -30.71 11.04 -3.61
C GLN A 232 -29.36 11.49 -3.03
N LEU A 233 -29.15 12.79 -2.84
CA LEU A 233 -27.92 13.32 -2.21
C LEU A 233 -27.81 12.92 -0.74
N ALA A 234 -28.91 12.94 0.00
CA ALA A 234 -28.95 12.49 1.39
C ALA A 234 -28.63 10.98 1.51
N ASP A 235 -29.23 10.15 0.66
CA ASP A 235 -29.00 8.70 0.62
C ASP A 235 -27.54 8.38 0.26
N MET A 236 -26.94 9.14 -0.67
CA MET A 236 -25.52 9.01 -1.03
C MET A 236 -24.59 9.40 0.13
N ALA A 237 -24.92 10.46 0.86
CA ALA A 237 -24.15 10.90 2.02
C ALA A 237 -24.23 9.91 3.19
N GLU A 238 -25.35 9.22 3.36
CA GLU A 238 -25.53 8.16 4.36
C GLU A 238 -24.82 6.87 3.96
N ALA A 239 -24.92 6.46 2.69
CA ALA A 239 -24.22 5.30 2.15
C ALA A 239 -22.69 5.46 2.23
N GLY A 240 -22.17 6.66 1.97
CA GLY A 240 -20.77 7.00 2.14
C GLY A 240 -20.29 6.82 3.59
N ARG A 241 -21.08 7.22 4.60
CA ARG A 241 -20.72 7.03 6.02
C ARG A 241 -20.71 5.54 6.42
N ASN A 242 -21.64 4.75 5.89
CA ASN A 242 -21.77 3.33 6.22
C ASN A 242 -20.72 2.44 5.53
N MET A 243 -20.16 2.87 4.39
CA MET A 243 -19.13 2.11 3.68
C MET A 243 -17.76 2.12 4.39
N PHE A 244 -17.50 3.13 5.23
CA PHE A 244 -16.22 3.31 5.90
C PHE A 244 -16.29 3.26 7.44
N GLY A 245 -17.48 3.16 8.05
CA GLY A 245 -17.68 3.34 9.49
C GLY A 245 -17.91 2.07 10.33
N ARG A 246 -18.14 0.89 9.75
CA ARG A 246 -18.35 -0.37 10.51
C ARG A 246 -18.02 -1.56 9.63
N GLY A 247 -17.46 -2.62 10.22
CA GLY A 247 -17.33 -3.92 9.58
C GLY A 247 -18.62 -4.27 8.81
N GLY A 248 -18.45 -4.63 7.53
CA GLY A 248 -19.54 -4.69 6.57
C GLY A 248 -20.74 -5.51 7.07
N PRO A 249 -21.97 -5.08 6.77
CA PRO A 249 -23.16 -5.87 7.08
C PRO A 249 -23.16 -7.19 6.27
N PRO A 250 -23.83 -8.25 6.77
CA PRO A 250 -23.94 -9.51 6.04
C PRO A 250 -24.67 -9.25 4.72
N GLY A 251 -24.10 -9.77 3.62
CA GLY A 251 -24.70 -9.63 2.30
C GLY A 251 -26.14 -10.15 2.28
N PRO A 252 -27.06 -9.49 1.57
CA PRO A 252 -28.42 -9.97 1.42
C PRO A 252 -28.41 -11.35 0.75
N GLY A 253 -29.24 -12.25 1.29
CA GLY A 253 -29.35 -13.64 0.88
C GLY A 253 -29.47 -13.80 -0.63
N GLY A 254 -28.73 -14.76 -1.15
CA GLY A 254 -28.90 -15.22 -2.52
C GLY A 254 -30.35 -15.72 -2.74
N PRO A 255 -30.88 -15.58 -3.96
CA PRO A 255 -32.21 -16.06 -4.29
C PRO A 255 -32.33 -17.58 -4.04
N PRO A 256 -33.54 -18.07 -3.69
CA PRO A 256 -33.74 -19.46 -3.31
C PRO A 256 -33.42 -20.39 -4.49
N GLY A 257 -32.60 -21.40 -4.23
CA GLY A 257 -32.27 -22.43 -5.21
C GLY A 257 -33.51 -23.22 -5.64
N PRO A 258 -33.63 -23.63 -6.90
CA PRO A 258 -34.72 -24.49 -7.32
C PRO A 258 -34.46 -25.93 -6.88
N GLY A 259 -35.43 -26.50 -6.16
CA GLY A 259 -35.53 -27.93 -5.87
C GLY A 259 -35.87 -28.77 -7.12
N PRO A 260 -35.94 -30.11 -6.98
CA PRO A 260 -35.55 -31.06 -8.02
C PRO A 260 -36.69 -31.46 -8.97
N GLY A 261 -36.38 -31.65 -10.26
CA GLY A 261 -37.28 -32.30 -11.23
C GLY A 261 -36.89 -32.13 -12.71
N ARG A 262 -36.32 -33.20 -13.27
CA ARG A 262 -36.09 -33.65 -14.69
C ARG A 262 -36.98 -33.08 -15.83
N PRO A 263 -36.72 -33.38 -17.15
CA PRO A 263 -35.53 -33.95 -17.85
C PRO A 263 -35.04 -33.12 -19.08
N GLY A 264 -33.89 -33.49 -19.68
CA GLY A 264 -33.32 -32.89 -20.91
C GLY A 264 -34.17 -33.06 -22.18
N PRO A 265 -33.74 -32.55 -23.37
CA PRO A 265 -32.53 -33.04 -24.04
C PRO A 265 -31.74 -31.98 -24.85
N GLY A 266 -30.52 -32.32 -25.30
CA GLY A 266 -29.85 -31.61 -26.39
C GLY A 266 -28.33 -31.56 -26.27
N GLY A 267 -27.65 -32.48 -26.96
CA GLY A 267 -26.19 -32.53 -27.11
C GLY A 267 -25.61 -31.44 -28.03
N PRO A 268 -24.29 -31.52 -28.32
CA PRO A 268 -23.38 -30.38 -28.55
C PRO A 268 -23.28 -29.94 -30.03
N PRO A 269 -22.41 -28.96 -30.36
CA PRO A 269 -21.14 -29.41 -30.94
C PRO A 269 -19.89 -28.57 -30.59
N ASP A 270 -18.75 -29.25 -30.78
CA ASP A 270 -17.38 -28.75 -30.92
C ASP A 270 -17.23 -27.57 -31.90
N PHE A 271 -16.26 -26.69 -31.65
CA PHE A 271 -15.37 -26.19 -32.71
C PHE A 271 -13.99 -25.85 -32.15
N ALA A 272 -13.01 -26.68 -32.53
CA ALA A 272 -11.62 -26.29 -32.66
C ALA A 272 -11.45 -25.33 -33.84
N ARG A 273 -10.72 -24.21 -33.66
CA ARG A 273 -9.93 -23.54 -34.71
C ARG A 273 -8.74 -22.81 -34.07
N GLY A 274 -7.55 -23.08 -34.63
CA GLY A 274 -6.26 -22.50 -34.25
C GLY A 274 -6.03 -21.05 -34.72
N PRO A 275 -4.76 -20.56 -34.69
CA PRO A 275 -4.43 -19.14 -34.54
C PRO A 275 -4.10 -18.37 -35.84
N GLY A 276 -4.18 -17.03 -35.77
CA GLY A 276 -3.53 -16.05 -36.67
C GLY A 276 -4.43 -14.85 -37.03
N PRO A 277 -3.89 -13.78 -37.66
CA PRO A 277 -2.71 -12.97 -37.36
C PRO A 277 -3.09 -11.51 -36.99
N GLY A 278 -2.09 -10.68 -36.65
CA GLY A 278 -2.24 -9.35 -36.06
C GLY A 278 -2.96 -8.26 -36.89
N GLY A 279 -3.43 -7.25 -36.15
CA GLY A 279 -3.87 -5.94 -36.64
C GLY A 279 -3.45 -4.84 -35.64
N PRO A 280 -3.13 -3.62 -36.11
CA PRO A 280 -2.51 -2.58 -35.29
C PRO A 280 -3.54 -1.83 -34.41
N PRO A 281 -3.12 -1.22 -33.29
CA PRO A 281 -3.97 -0.31 -32.53
C PRO A 281 -4.09 1.08 -33.23
N PRO A 282 -5.19 1.83 -32.98
CA PRO A 282 -5.56 3.04 -33.74
C PRO A 282 -4.69 4.28 -33.45
N PRO A 283 -4.76 5.33 -34.31
CA PRO A 283 -3.76 6.39 -34.35
C PRO A 283 -3.98 7.53 -33.35
N ASN A 284 -2.84 8.10 -33.03
CA ASN A 284 -2.51 9.25 -32.20
C ASN A 284 -3.34 10.52 -32.50
N ARG A 285 -3.82 11.23 -31.45
CA ARG A 285 -4.11 12.67 -31.51
C ARG A 285 -2.89 13.42 -30.98
N GLY A 286 -2.14 14.03 -31.88
CA GLY A 286 -1.04 14.96 -31.55
C GLY A 286 -1.53 16.37 -31.15
N PRO A 287 -0.65 17.38 -31.19
CA PRO A 287 0.07 17.86 -30.02
C PRO A 287 -0.28 19.33 -29.66
N GLY A 288 0.03 19.76 -28.45
CA GLY A 288 -0.34 21.10 -27.97
C GLY A 288 0.59 21.69 -26.91
N ARG A 289 1.68 22.29 -27.40
CA ARG A 289 2.46 23.43 -26.88
C ARG A 289 3.43 23.21 -25.71
N ASP A 290 4.69 23.23 -26.12
CA ASP A 290 5.84 23.73 -25.38
C ASP A 290 5.55 25.05 -24.63
N GLN A 291 5.95 25.08 -23.36
CA GLN A 291 6.66 26.24 -22.83
C GLN A 291 7.92 25.77 -22.11
N ASP A 292 9.00 25.99 -22.83
CA ASP A 292 10.39 26.00 -22.43
C ASP A 292 10.59 26.96 -21.24
N ARG A 293 11.23 26.49 -20.15
CA ARG A 293 11.97 27.32 -19.19
C ARG A 293 12.90 26.47 -18.32
N GLY A 294 14.16 26.44 -18.73
CA GLY A 294 15.30 26.68 -17.84
C GLY A 294 15.83 25.47 -17.08
N GLY A 295 16.89 24.88 -17.62
CA GLY A 295 17.73 23.93 -16.91
C GLY A 295 18.34 24.51 -15.63
N ARG A 296 18.35 23.69 -14.58
CA ARG A 296 19.39 23.69 -13.55
C ARG A 296 19.68 22.25 -13.13
N ASP A 297 20.98 22.00 -13.05
CA ASP A 297 21.66 20.82 -12.56
C ASP A 297 21.12 20.26 -11.22
N GLY A 298 21.25 18.94 -11.08
CA GLY A 298 21.55 18.27 -9.81
C GLY A 298 20.43 18.08 -8.78
N GLY A 299 20.16 16.82 -8.47
CA GLY A 299 19.73 16.42 -7.12
C GLY A 299 18.31 15.86 -7.00
N ARG A 300 18.27 14.54 -6.74
CA ARG A 300 17.25 13.78 -5.98
C ARG A 300 15.96 14.56 -5.62
N ARG A 301 14.88 14.32 -6.36
CA ARG A 301 13.50 14.50 -5.85
C ARG A 301 12.56 13.47 -6.47
N GLY A 302 12.13 12.50 -5.68
CA GLY A 302 10.90 11.76 -5.95
C GLY A 302 9.73 12.40 -5.20
N PRO A 303 8.49 12.34 -5.70
CA PRO A 303 7.29 12.64 -4.92
C PRO A 303 6.45 11.35 -4.70
N PRO A 304 5.36 11.38 -3.91
CA PRO A 304 5.39 11.11 -2.46
C PRO A 304 4.53 9.90 -2.07
N GLY A 305 4.85 9.25 -0.94
CA GLY A 305 4.01 8.20 -0.38
C GLY A 305 4.58 7.56 0.89
N LEU A 306 3.90 7.84 2.01
CA LEU A 306 3.82 7.10 3.29
C LEU A 306 5.10 6.54 3.95
N PHE A 307 5.35 7.05 5.18
CA PHE A 307 6.13 6.46 6.27
C PHE A 307 7.31 5.56 5.86
N ARG A 308 8.47 6.19 5.68
CA ARG A 308 9.75 5.52 5.88
C ARG A 308 10.30 5.95 7.23
N SER A 309 10.46 5.03 8.17
CA SER A 309 11.49 5.21 9.20
C SER A 309 12.84 4.95 8.55
N THR A 310 13.26 5.84 7.64
CA THR A 310 14.66 5.86 7.24
C THR A 310 15.41 6.44 8.42
N ARG A 311 16.19 5.60 9.10
CA ARG A 311 17.31 6.10 9.89
C ARG A 311 18.23 6.81 8.89
N TYR A 312 18.09 8.12 8.78
CA TYR A 312 18.97 8.91 7.93
C TYR A 312 20.40 8.67 8.41
N ALA A 313 21.30 8.36 7.48
CA ALA A 313 22.72 8.26 7.80
C ALA A 313 23.17 9.58 8.45
N ALA A 314 24.13 9.52 9.38
CA ALA A 314 24.59 10.71 10.11
C ALA A 314 25.10 11.82 9.18
N GLY A 315 25.56 11.48 7.96
CA GLY A 315 25.97 12.42 6.91
C GLY A 315 24.89 12.78 5.89
N TYR A 316 23.60 12.64 6.21
CA TYR A 316 22.53 13.06 5.31
C TYR A 316 22.50 14.59 5.24
N SER A 317 22.58 15.15 4.02
CA SER A 317 22.78 16.60 3.79
C SER A 317 21.71 17.52 4.40
N ALA A 318 20.53 16.99 4.73
CA ALA A 318 19.51 17.76 5.46
C ALA A 318 19.90 18.08 6.93
N PHE A 319 21.00 17.49 7.42
CA PHE A 319 21.58 17.71 8.75
C PHE A 319 22.86 18.55 8.75
N ASP A 320 23.36 18.96 7.58
CA ASP A 320 24.56 19.80 7.51
C ASP A 320 24.32 21.12 8.27
N GLY A 321 25.25 21.47 9.16
CA GLY A 321 25.14 22.66 10.01
C GLY A 321 24.11 22.59 11.13
N LYS A 322 23.45 21.44 11.35
CA LYS A 322 22.51 21.24 12.47
C LYS A 322 23.16 20.41 13.57
N THR A 323 23.19 20.94 14.80
CA THR A 323 23.57 20.16 15.98
C THR A 323 22.42 19.23 16.34
N LEU A 324 22.59 17.93 16.07
CA LEU A 324 21.64 16.90 16.50
C LEU A 324 21.95 16.53 17.95
N THR A 325 21.26 17.16 18.90
CA THR A 325 21.32 16.76 20.30
C THR A 325 20.49 15.48 20.47
N PRO A 326 21.09 14.35 20.91
CA PRO A 326 20.31 13.17 21.23
C PRO A 326 19.24 13.53 22.28
N GLY A 327 17.98 13.18 22.00
CA GLY A 327 16.93 13.27 23.02
C GLY A 327 17.22 12.31 24.18
N GLU A 328 16.48 12.46 25.28
CA GLU A 328 16.59 11.53 26.40
C GLU A 328 16.39 10.08 25.92
N LYS A 329 17.19 9.16 26.47
CA LYS A 329 17.04 7.74 26.19
C LYS A 329 15.62 7.33 26.58
N LEU A 330 14.98 6.51 25.77
CA LEU A 330 13.62 6.02 26.02
C LEU A 330 13.49 5.35 27.40
N ALA A 331 14.55 4.67 27.86
CA ALA A 331 14.62 4.08 29.20
C ALA A 331 14.45 5.13 30.33
N THR A 332 14.93 6.36 30.14
CA THR A 332 14.81 7.45 31.10
C THR A 332 13.41 8.05 31.12
N LEU A 333 12.74 8.09 29.96
CA LEU A 333 11.35 8.58 29.83
C LEU A 333 10.32 7.58 30.37
N ILE A 334 10.63 6.29 30.34
CA ILE A 334 9.76 5.21 30.85
C ILE A 334 9.92 5.03 32.37
N ALA A 335 11.06 5.40 32.95
CA ALA A 335 11.34 5.33 34.38
C ALA A 335 10.87 6.57 35.16
N GLY A 336 9.69 7.11 34.82
CA GLY A 336 9.07 8.19 35.59
C GLY A 336 8.84 7.78 37.06
N PRO A 337 8.85 8.73 38.01
CA PRO A 337 9.02 8.47 39.45
C PRO A 337 7.89 7.70 40.16
N ASP A 338 6.83 7.30 39.47
CA ASP A 338 5.60 6.76 40.07
C ASP A 338 5.24 5.34 39.60
N ARG A 339 6.14 4.36 39.75
CA ARG A 339 5.71 2.96 39.86
C ARG A 339 6.48 2.20 40.95
N PRO A 340 5.79 1.52 41.87
CA PRO A 340 6.42 0.54 42.74
C PRO A 340 6.76 -0.73 41.95
N GLU A 341 7.82 -1.40 42.42
CA GLU A 341 8.50 -2.56 41.85
C GLU A 341 7.60 -3.74 41.45
#